data_AF-A0A354GMY8-F1
#
_entry.id   AF-A0A354GMY8-F1
#
_cell.length_a   1.000
_cell.length_b   1.000
_cell.length_c   1.000
_cell.angle_alpha   90.00
_cell.angle_beta   90.00
_cell.angle_gamma   90.00
#
_symmetry.space_group_name_H-M   'P 1'
#
loop_
_entity.id
_entity.type
_entity.pdbx_description
1 polymer ?
#
loop_
_entity_poly.entity_id
_entity_poly.type
_entity_poly.pdbx_seq_one_letter_code
_entity_poly.pdbx_strand_id
1 'polypeptide(L)'
;MLYISLVASGVLLLITNLLIAWKAEHPVATVLTISALFFLASLGLCQIILPPILLQAALLGAIVSVWGWRRWRRPVFFSLSCAATLLVYGVFGAVAFQETTQLQREFPYVSMEDRLPLPNASRPMAPLPLATSDRLDAMENLLGNHNGMNDYRAISLRSIHENAVQIFMNQQGFGATRMLMPSASFLKGTIRREPPILQPGRPSPSPWVLDSLQIGRDSSKDAYDLLSRHQASVVDFVNADNFGFIKDRLRVAGFQEHQISQTPTPSERWTLQTLDLIGIALHEEPVAYVSEYLPRMDELRAAPTRTLDDFEAAGLATLERGEELFVRDRGEERRMLGAIRAARQCLACHGDERGDLLGAFSYRLTQDRK
;
A
#
# COMPACT_ATOMS: atom_id res chain seq x y z
N MET A 1 13.37 20.87 -6.52
CA MET A 1 14.00 21.81 -5.56
C MET A 1 15.52 21.94 -5.74
N LEU A 2 16.19 20.87 -6.18
CA LEU A 2 17.59 20.85 -6.57
C LEU A 2 18.02 22.05 -7.44
N TYR A 3 17.22 22.42 -8.45
CA TYR A 3 17.53 23.57 -9.32
C TYR A 3 17.61 24.90 -8.56
N ILE A 4 16.67 25.17 -7.66
CA ILE A 4 16.66 26.40 -6.86
C ILE A 4 17.89 26.42 -5.95
N SER A 5 18.17 25.29 -5.29
CA SER A 5 19.37 25.13 -4.49
C SER A 5 20.64 25.39 -5.30
N LEU A 6 20.77 24.77 -6.48
CA LEU A 6 21.93 24.91 -7.37
C LEU A 6 22.12 26.34 -7.86
N VAL A 7 21.04 27.03 -8.24
CA VAL A 7 21.10 28.44 -8.65
C VAL A 7 21.57 29.32 -7.50
N ALA A 8 20.98 29.17 -6.31
CA ALA A 8 21.37 29.95 -5.14
C ALA A 8 22.83 29.65 -4.70
N SER A 9 23.23 28.38 -4.71
CA SER A 9 24.60 27.94 -4.49
C SER A 9 25.58 28.50 -5.53
N GLY A 10 25.18 28.58 -6.80
CA GLY A 10 25.97 29.15 -7.88
C GLY A 10 26.15 30.66 -7.71
N VAL A 11 25.10 31.38 -7.32
CA VAL A 11 25.15 32.82 -7.01
C VAL A 11 26.08 33.08 -5.82
N LEU A 12 25.95 32.31 -4.73
CA LEU A 12 26.83 32.43 -3.56
C LEU A 12 28.30 32.17 -3.93
N LEU A 13 28.55 31.11 -4.72
CA LEU A 13 29.90 30.76 -5.17
C LEU A 13 30.49 31.86 -6.08
N LEU A 14 29.70 32.42 -6.99
CA LEU A 14 30.14 33.49 -7.88
C LEU A 14 30.48 34.76 -7.10
N ILE A 15 29.60 35.21 -6.21
CA ILE A 15 29.79 36.43 -5.41
C ILE A 15 31.06 36.31 -4.54
N THR A 16 31.22 35.19 -3.83
CA THR A 16 32.38 34.99 -2.94
C THR A 16 33.70 34.96 -3.71
N ASN A 17 33.75 34.33 -4.88
CA ASN A 17 34.94 34.31 -5.73
C ASN A 17 35.24 35.67 -6.38
N LEU A 18 34.22 36.42 -6.82
CA LEU A 18 34.39 37.78 -7.37
C LEU A 18 35.00 38.72 -6.32
N LEU A 19 34.52 38.67 -5.07
CA LEU A 19 35.02 39.52 -4.00
C LEU A 19 36.49 39.25 -3.66
N ILE A 20 36.90 37.97 -3.68
CA ILE A 20 38.31 37.61 -3.48
C ILE A 20 39.17 38.04 -4.67
N ALA A 21 38.62 38.01 -5.90
CA ALA A 21 39.31 38.51 -7.08
C ALA A 21 39.51 40.03 -7.05
N TRP A 22 38.50 40.79 -6.58
CA TRP A 22 38.40 42.25 -6.66
C TRP A 22 39.29 43.06 -5.70
N LYS A 23 40.28 42.46 -5.02
CA LYS A 23 41.18 43.19 -4.07
C LYS A 23 40.41 43.99 -3.01
N ALA A 24 39.32 43.45 -2.47
CA ALA A 24 38.70 44.04 -1.28
C ALA A 24 39.76 44.22 -0.18
N GLU A 25 39.69 45.32 0.57
CA GLU A 25 40.63 45.60 1.68
C GLU A 25 40.54 44.51 2.77
N HIS A 26 39.36 43.92 2.94
CA HIS A 26 39.05 42.91 3.96
C HIS A 26 38.29 41.70 3.40
N PRO A 27 38.89 40.87 2.52
CA PRO A 27 38.17 39.84 1.77
C PRO A 27 37.57 38.76 2.68
N VAL A 28 38.22 38.45 3.81
CA VAL A 28 37.74 37.46 4.79
C VAL A 28 36.45 37.94 5.45
N ALA A 29 36.43 39.18 5.95
CA ALA A 29 35.27 39.74 6.62
C ALA A 29 34.06 39.80 5.68
N THR A 30 34.25 40.27 4.44
CA THR A 30 33.17 40.38 3.46
C THR A 30 32.56 39.01 3.10
N VAL A 31 33.39 37.99 2.86
CA VAL A 31 32.90 36.64 2.56
C VAL A 31 32.15 36.04 3.75
N LEU A 32 32.65 36.22 4.98
CA LEU A 32 31.96 35.77 6.19
C LEU A 32 30.60 36.44 6.35
N THR A 33 30.50 37.75 6.12
CA THR A 33 29.22 38.48 6.16
C THR A 33 28.25 37.94 5.14
N ILE A 34 28.68 37.70 3.89
CA ILE A 34 27.80 37.19 2.83
C ILE A 34 27.36 35.75 3.12
N SER A 35 28.27 34.88 3.56
CA SER A 35 27.91 33.53 4.00
C SER A 35 26.89 33.56 5.14
N ALA A 36 27.08 34.45 6.13
CA ALA A 36 26.13 34.62 7.23
C ALA A 36 24.77 35.15 6.74
N LEU A 37 24.75 36.09 5.80
CA LEU A 37 23.51 36.59 5.20
C LEU A 37 22.76 35.49 4.44
N PHE A 38 23.43 34.70 3.62
CA PHE A 38 22.81 33.56 2.93
C PHE A 38 22.33 32.49 3.92
N PHE A 39 23.07 32.25 4.98
CA PHE A 39 22.69 31.34 6.05
C PHE A 39 21.42 31.81 6.76
N LEU A 40 21.38 33.07 7.21
CA LEU A 40 20.22 33.68 7.87
C LEU A 40 19.03 33.82 6.92
N ALA A 41 19.25 34.18 5.66
CA ALA A 41 18.20 34.22 4.64
C ALA A 41 17.60 32.82 4.42
N SER A 42 18.43 31.78 4.34
CA SER A 42 17.95 30.39 4.20
C SER A 42 17.16 29.90 5.42
N LEU A 43 17.39 30.49 6.60
CA LEU A 43 16.60 30.22 7.80
C LEU A 43 15.32 31.08 7.90
N GLY A 44 15.37 32.33 7.42
CA GLY A 44 14.32 33.34 7.67
C GLY A 44 13.36 33.60 6.52
N LEU A 45 13.76 33.40 5.25
CA LEU A 45 13.00 33.94 4.12
C LEU A 45 11.86 33.07 3.60
N CYS A 46 11.74 31.80 3.99
CA CYS A 46 10.62 30.94 3.58
C CYS A 46 10.66 29.69 4.46
N GLN A 47 9.53 29.02 4.73
CA GLN A 47 9.48 27.71 5.39
C GLN A 47 10.21 26.57 4.61
N ILE A 48 11.13 26.93 3.70
CA ILE A 48 11.89 26.08 2.80
C ILE A 48 13.35 26.14 3.28
N ILE A 49 13.68 25.36 4.32
CA ILE A 49 15.07 25.17 4.72
C ILE A 49 15.79 24.48 3.55
N LEU A 50 16.95 25.03 3.14
CA LEU A 50 17.82 24.50 2.08
C LEU A 50 19.15 24.01 2.71
N PRO A 51 19.21 22.79 3.29
CA PRO A 51 20.39 22.31 4.02
C PRO A 51 21.74 22.38 3.24
N PRO A 52 21.81 22.13 1.92
CA PRO A 52 23.05 22.24 1.17
C PRO A 52 23.58 23.66 1.16
N ILE A 53 22.72 24.67 1.04
CA ILE A 53 23.14 26.07 1.02
C ILE A 53 23.71 26.44 2.39
N LEU A 54 23.05 26.03 3.47
CA LEU A 54 23.54 26.26 4.84
C LEU A 54 24.93 25.63 5.04
N LEU A 55 25.10 24.37 4.64
CA LEU A 55 26.37 23.66 4.77
C LEU A 55 27.46 24.25 3.86
N GLN A 56 27.11 24.60 2.62
CA GLN A 56 28.04 25.25 1.69
C GLN A 56 28.49 26.62 2.22
N ALA A 57 27.57 27.46 2.72
CA ALA A 57 27.90 28.76 3.30
C ALA A 57 28.85 28.62 4.50
N ALA A 58 28.60 27.63 5.37
CA ALA A 58 29.48 27.31 6.49
C ALA A 58 30.87 26.84 6.05
N LEU A 59 30.95 25.92 5.07
CA LEU A 59 32.22 25.44 4.52
C LEU A 59 33.02 26.54 3.84
N LEU A 60 32.37 27.42 3.06
CA LEU A 60 33.02 28.58 2.45
C LEU A 60 33.56 29.55 3.52
N GLY A 61 32.82 29.76 4.61
CA GLY A 61 33.27 30.55 5.75
C GLY A 61 34.51 29.94 6.43
N ALA A 62 34.54 28.63 6.61
CA ALA A 62 35.72 27.94 7.14
C ALA A 62 36.91 28.03 6.18
N ILE A 63 36.70 27.78 4.88
CA ILE A 63 37.75 27.83 3.85
C ILE A 63 38.35 29.22 3.75
N VAL A 64 37.54 30.28 3.73
CA VAL A 64 38.07 31.66 3.64
C VAL A 64 38.87 32.03 4.89
N SER A 65 38.46 31.56 6.06
CA SER A 65 39.18 31.80 7.33
C SER A 65 40.55 31.14 7.32
N VAL A 66 40.63 29.85 6.91
CA VAL A 66 41.90 29.12 6.77
C VAL A 66 42.77 29.72 5.68
N TRP A 67 42.18 30.08 4.53
CA TRP A 67 42.88 30.72 3.41
C TRP A 67 43.50 32.06 3.82
N GLY A 68 42.76 32.90 4.55
CA GLY A 68 43.22 34.17 5.06
C GLY A 68 44.35 34.04 6.08
N TRP A 69 44.24 33.06 7.00
CA TRP A 69 45.27 32.78 7.99
C TRP A 69 46.57 32.29 7.34
N ARG A 70 46.48 31.37 6.37
CA ARG A 70 47.63 30.78 5.66
C ARG A 70 48.19 31.66 4.54
N ARG A 71 47.51 32.77 4.19
CA ARG A 71 47.87 33.68 3.09
C ARG A 71 48.08 32.95 1.75
N TRP A 72 47.21 32.00 1.43
CA TRP A 72 47.31 31.22 0.19
C TRP A 72 47.04 32.05 -1.06
N ARG A 73 47.53 31.58 -2.21
CA ARG A 73 47.28 32.22 -3.50
C ARG A 73 45.79 32.13 -3.86
N ARG A 74 45.28 33.13 -4.59
CA ARG A 74 43.87 33.21 -5.05
C ARG A 74 43.33 31.97 -5.77
N PRO A 75 44.04 31.34 -6.74
CA PRO A 75 43.51 30.16 -7.43
C PRO A 75 43.23 28.98 -6.48
N VAL A 76 43.91 28.91 -5.34
CA VAL A 76 43.66 27.87 -4.33
C VAL A 76 42.27 28.03 -3.72
N PHE A 77 41.84 29.28 -3.43
CA PHE A 77 40.49 29.51 -2.89
C PHE A 77 39.41 29.06 -3.89
N PHE A 78 39.56 29.42 -5.17
CA PHE A 78 38.59 29.03 -6.20
C PHE A 78 38.43 27.51 -6.25
N SER A 79 39.54 26.77 -6.36
CA SER A 79 39.52 25.30 -6.39
C SER A 79 38.89 24.70 -5.14
N LEU A 80 39.21 25.22 -3.94
CA LEU A 80 38.62 24.75 -2.68
C LEU A 80 37.13 25.06 -2.59
N SER A 81 36.68 26.22 -3.08
CA SER A 81 35.26 26.61 -3.06
C SER A 81 34.40 25.75 -4.00
N CYS A 82 34.93 25.43 -5.19
CA CYS A 82 34.30 24.47 -6.11
C CYS A 82 34.27 23.07 -5.51
N ALA A 83 35.39 22.60 -4.93
CA ALA A 83 35.46 21.30 -4.28
C ALA A 83 34.47 21.18 -3.11
N ALA A 84 34.34 22.22 -2.28
CA ALA A 84 33.37 22.26 -1.19
C ALA A 84 31.92 22.19 -1.69
N THR A 85 31.60 22.91 -2.77
CA THR A 85 30.27 22.86 -3.37
C THR A 85 29.97 21.47 -3.92
N LEU A 86 30.91 20.86 -4.66
CA LEU A 86 30.77 19.49 -5.15
C LEU A 86 30.62 18.48 -4.01
N LEU A 87 31.40 18.63 -2.93
CA LEU A 87 31.33 17.76 -1.76
C LEU A 87 29.94 17.82 -1.11
N VAL A 88 29.40 19.02 -0.89
CA VAL A 88 28.08 19.20 -0.26
C VAL A 88 26.99 18.51 -1.09
N TYR A 89 26.91 18.81 -2.38
CA TYR A 89 25.90 18.21 -3.26
C TYR A 89 26.11 16.71 -3.46
N GLY A 90 27.37 16.27 -3.49
CA GLY A 90 27.72 14.85 -3.53
C GLY A 90 27.24 14.09 -2.29
N VAL A 91 27.42 14.65 -1.10
CA VAL A 91 26.95 14.02 0.17
C VAL A 91 25.42 13.95 0.21
N PHE A 92 24.72 15.05 -0.03
CA PHE A 92 23.25 15.04 -0.03
C PHE A 92 22.67 14.15 -1.13
N GLY A 93 23.28 14.15 -2.32
CA GLY A 93 22.92 13.24 -3.41
C GLY A 93 23.15 11.78 -3.05
N ALA A 94 24.26 11.43 -2.39
CA ALA A 94 24.54 10.07 -1.96
C ALA A 94 23.53 9.57 -0.91
N VAL A 95 23.18 10.41 0.08
CA VAL A 95 22.17 10.07 1.09
C VAL A 95 20.80 9.85 0.44
N ALA A 96 20.36 10.79 -0.40
CA ALA A 96 19.12 10.71 -1.17
C ALA A 96 19.03 9.42 -2.01
N PHE A 97 20.12 9.10 -2.73
CA PHE A 97 20.21 7.89 -3.52
C PHE A 97 20.17 6.62 -2.65
N GLN A 98 20.87 6.61 -1.51
CA GLN A 98 20.87 5.49 -0.58
C GLN A 98 19.50 5.24 0.02
N GLU A 99 18.79 6.28 0.47
CA GLU A 99 17.44 6.17 1.02
C GLU A 99 16.45 5.64 -0.03
N THR A 100 16.48 6.19 -1.24
CA THR A 100 15.63 5.73 -2.35
C THR A 100 15.92 4.27 -2.69
N THR A 101 17.19 3.90 -2.77
CA THR A 101 17.62 2.51 -3.03
C THR A 101 17.19 1.58 -1.89
N GLN A 102 17.26 2.03 -0.64
CA GLN A 102 16.80 1.26 0.51
C GLN A 102 15.29 1.02 0.45
N LEU A 103 14.50 2.05 0.12
CA LEU A 103 13.05 1.91 -0.05
C LEU A 103 12.70 0.99 -1.22
N GLN A 104 13.40 1.08 -2.34
CA GLN A 104 13.21 0.16 -3.47
C GLN A 104 13.54 -1.30 -3.10
N ARG A 105 14.57 -1.53 -2.27
CA ARG A 105 14.90 -2.87 -1.77
C ARG A 105 13.87 -3.40 -0.77
N GLU A 106 13.30 -2.53 0.05
CA GLU A 106 12.28 -2.91 1.03
C GLU A 106 10.91 -3.15 0.38
N PHE A 107 10.60 -2.42 -0.69
CA PHE A 107 9.37 -2.54 -1.46
C PHE A 107 9.66 -2.89 -2.91
N PRO A 108 10.32 -4.03 -3.21
CA PRO A 108 10.69 -4.38 -4.57
C PRO A 108 9.44 -4.62 -5.42
N TYR A 109 9.60 -4.53 -6.74
CA TYR A 109 8.63 -5.12 -7.64
C TYR A 109 8.64 -6.64 -7.46
N VAL A 110 7.46 -7.22 -7.26
CA VAL A 110 7.22 -8.65 -7.26
C VAL A 110 6.27 -9.00 -8.38
N SER A 111 6.47 -10.19 -8.96
CA SER A 111 5.52 -10.76 -9.90
C SER A 111 4.35 -11.38 -9.16
N MET A 112 3.14 -11.15 -9.67
CA MET A 112 1.91 -11.80 -9.22
C MET A 112 1.59 -13.03 -10.08
N GLU A 113 2.33 -13.31 -11.15
CA GLU A 113 2.08 -14.49 -11.99
C GLU A 113 2.29 -15.80 -11.23
N ASP A 114 3.33 -15.90 -10.40
CA ASP A 114 3.56 -17.11 -9.58
C ASP A 114 2.54 -17.27 -8.45
N ARG A 115 1.72 -16.24 -8.20
CA ARG A 115 0.75 -16.19 -7.11
C ARG A 115 -0.69 -16.36 -7.56
N LEU A 116 -0.94 -16.13 -8.84
CA LEU A 116 -2.27 -16.14 -9.44
C LEU A 116 -2.27 -17.14 -10.59
N PRO A 117 -3.33 -17.91 -10.76
CA PRO A 117 -3.42 -18.81 -11.91
C PRO A 117 -3.52 -17.97 -13.18
N LEU A 118 -3.24 -18.57 -14.34
CA LEU A 118 -3.60 -17.89 -15.59
C LEU A 118 -5.12 -17.66 -15.60
N PRO A 119 -5.60 -16.51 -16.10
CA PRO A 119 -7.03 -16.24 -16.14
C PRO A 119 -7.71 -17.37 -16.90
N ASN A 120 -8.76 -17.93 -16.31
CA ASN A 120 -9.50 -19.01 -16.93
C ASN A 120 -10.38 -18.42 -18.04
N ALA A 121 -9.81 -18.18 -19.21
CA ALA A 121 -10.49 -17.63 -20.39
C ALA A 121 -11.66 -18.50 -20.91
N SER A 122 -11.87 -19.67 -20.31
CA SER A 122 -12.76 -20.73 -20.79
C SER A 122 -14.14 -20.75 -20.14
N ARG A 123 -14.44 -19.88 -19.17
CA ARG A 123 -15.72 -19.90 -18.45
C ARG A 123 -16.62 -18.74 -18.90
N PRO A 124 -17.40 -18.88 -19.98
CA PRO A 124 -18.36 -17.86 -20.37
C PRO A 124 -19.37 -17.70 -19.24
N MET A 125 -19.32 -16.56 -18.57
CA MET A 125 -20.27 -16.27 -17.52
C MET A 125 -21.59 -15.79 -18.11
N ALA A 126 -22.68 -16.31 -17.54
CA ALA A 126 -23.98 -15.70 -17.74
C ALA A 126 -23.92 -14.25 -17.21
N PRO A 127 -24.61 -13.30 -17.87
CA PRO A 127 -24.72 -11.95 -17.35
C PRO A 127 -25.19 -11.96 -15.89
N LEU A 128 -24.53 -11.17 -15.04
CA LEU A 128 -24.94 -11.06 -13.64
C LEU A 128 -26.38 -10.56 -13.54
N PRO A 129 -27.20 -11.09 -12.62
CA PRO A 129 -28.49 -10.50 -12.28
C PRO A 129 -28.33 -9.02 -11.92
N LEU A 130 -29.30 -8.18 -12.31
CA LEU A 130 -29.24 -6.73 -12.09
C LEU A 130 -28.98 -6.37 -10.63
N ALA A 131 -29.69 -7.02 -9.70
CA ALA A 131 -29.51 -6.82 -8.27
C ALA A 131 -28.09 -7.16 -7.78
N THR A 132 -27.43 -8.13 -8.40
CA THR A 132 -26.04 -8.49 -8.10
C THR A 132 -25.08 -7.45 -8.66
N SER A 133 -25.31 -6.95 -9.89
CA SER A 133 -24.49 -5.87 -10.45
C SER A 133 -24.57 -4.61 -9.58
N ASP A 134 -25.77 -4.20 -9.15
CA ASP A 134 -25.96 -3.02 -8.30
C ASP A 134 -25.20 -3.14 -6.96
N ARG A 135 -25.20 -4.35 -6.38
CA ARG A 135 -24.45 -4.65 -5.15
C ARG A 135 -22.94 -4.62 -5.38
N LEU A 136 -22.48 -5.13 -6.53
CA LEU A 136 -21.08 -5.06 -6.91
C LEU A 136 -20.62 -3.61 -7.10
N ASP A 137 -21.44 -2.73 -7.69
CA ASP A 137 -21.16 -1.29 -7.76
C ASP A 137 -21.10 -0.65 -6.35
N ALA A 138 -21.98 -1.04 -5.44
CA ALA A 138 -21.92 -0.57 -4.05
C ALA A 138 -20.63 -1.03 -3.34
N MET A 139 -20.21 -2.28 -3.54
CA MET A 139 -18.95 -2.80 -3.00
C MET A 139 -17.73 -2.13 -3.63
N GLU A 140 -17.73 -1.88 -4.94
CA GLU A 140 -16.69 -1.13 -5.65
C GLU A 140 -16.54 0.29 -5.10
N ASN A 141 -17.66 0.92 -4.76
CA ASN A 141 -17.65 2.20 -4.08
C ASN A 141 -17.04 2.08 -2.68
N LEU A 142 -17.36 1.05 -1.88
CA LEU A 142 -16.72 0.85 -0.58
C LEU A 142 -15.20 0.66 -0.69
N LEU A 143 -14.76 -0.13 -1.67
CA LEU A 143 -13.34 -0.36 -1.98
C LEU A 143 -12.64 0.90 -2.52
N GLY A 144 -13.35 1.74 -3.30
CA GLY A 144 -12.80 2.96 -3.89
C GLY A 144 -12.88 4.19 -3.00
N ASN A 145 -13.82 4.24 -2.06
CA ASN A 145 -14.10 5.38 -1.20
C ASN A 145 -13.19 5.41 0.05
N HIS A 146 -12.20 4.52 0.14
CA HIS A 146 -11.16 4.60 1.15
C HIS A 146 -10.17 5.71 0.77
N ASN A 147 -10.42 6.88 1.37
CA ASN A 147 -9.54 8.00 1.72
C ASN A 147 -8.25 8.20 0.91
N GLY A 148 -7.95 9.46 0.57
CA GLY A 148 -6.72 9.86 -0.16
C GLY A 148 -5.38 9.34 0.40
N MET A 149 -5.33 8.76 1.62
CA MET A 149 -4.17 8.01 2.12
C MET A 149 -3.73 6.84 1.22
N ASN A 150 -4.65 6.14 0.58
CA ASN A 150 -4.31 5.01 -0.29
C ASN A 150 -3.67 5.46 -1.59
N ASP A 151 -4.27 6.49 -2.18
CA ASP A 151 -3.66 7.20 -3.29
C ASP A 151 -2.25 7.65 -2.90
N TYR A 152 -2.03 8.17 -1.69
CA TYR A 152 -0.69 8.54 -1.26
C TYR A 152 0.30 7.37 -1.15
N ARG A 153 -0.10 6.20 -0.63
CA ARG A 153 0.79 5.02 -0.58
C ARG A 153 1.13 4.56 -1.99
N ALA A 154 0.13 4.38 -2.86
CA ALA A 154 0.33 3.94 -4.24
C ALA A 154 1.16 4.97 -5.04
N ILE A 155 0.91 6.27 -4.87
CA ILE A 155 1.71 7.36 -5.46
C ILE A 155 3.14 7.32 -4.93
N SER A 156 3.34 7.10 -3.63
CA SER A 156 4.67 7.02 -3.03
C SER A 156 5.47 5.83 -3.58
N LEU A 157 4.84 4.66 -3.65
CA LEU A 157 5.42 3.44 -4.25
C LEU A 157 5.71 3.63 -5.74
N ARG A 158 4.79 4.24 -6.50
CA ARG A 158 5.04 4.63 -7.89
C ARG A 158 6.24 5.55 -7.99
N SER A 159 6.29 6.55 -7.13
CA SER A 159 7.32 7.57 -7.17
C SER A 159 8.71 6.96 -6.96
N ILE A 160 8.88 6.07 -5.97
CA ILE A 160 10.18 5.43 -5.70
C ILE A 160 10.63 4.51 -6.84
N HIS A 161 9.72 3.95 -7.64
CA HIS A 161 10.06 3.02 -8.71
C HIS A 161 10.15 3.64 -10.10
N GLU A 162 9.20 4.52 -10.45
CA GLU A 162 9.09 5.07 -11.80
C GLU A 162 9.66 6.48 -11.91
N ASN A 163 9.60 7.25 -10.82
CA ASN A 163 9.98 8.65 -10.80
C ASN A 163 11.22 8.90 -9.94
N ALA A 164 12.11 7.90 -9.80
CA ALA A 164 13.28 8.00 -8.93
C ALA A 164 14.16 9.23 -9.24
N VAL A 165 14.29 9.62 -10.51
CA VAL A 165 15.03 10.83 -10.92
C VAL A 165 14.29 12.10 -10.47
N GLN A 166 12.98 12.17 -10.68
CA GLN A 166 12.18 13.32 -10.26
C GLN A 166 12.09 13.42 -8.73
N ILE A 167 12.03 12.28 -8.02
CA ILE A 167 12.22 12.20 -6.58
C ILE A 167 13.57 12.79 -6.23
N PHE A 168 14.67 12.28 -6.79
CA PHE A 168 16.02 12.73 -6.49
C PHE A 168 16.16 14.26 -6.62
N MET A 169 15.63 14.84 -7.69
CA MET A 169 15.64 16.28 -7.93
C MET A 169 14.76 17.08 -6.95
N ASN A 170 13.83 16.42 -6.27
CA ASN A 170 12.88 17.01 -5.33
C ASN A 170 13.07 16.53 -3.88
N GLN A 171 14.05 15.67 -3.57
CA GLN A 171 14.21 15.08 -2.24
C GLN A 171 14.62 16.09 -1.16
N GLN A 172 14.33 15.71 0.08
CA GLN A 172 14.67 16.42 1.30
C GLN A 172 16.19 16.55 1.39
N GLY A 173 16.66 17.77 1.64
CA GLY A 173 18.05 18.14 1.40
C GLY A 173 18.25 18.95 0.13
N PHE A 174 17.22 19.24 -0.68
CA PHE A 174 17.32 20.31 -1.68
C PHE A 174 16.24 21.39 -1.54
N GLY A 175 15.37 21.30 -0.52
CA GLY A 175 14.36 22.28 -0.11
C GLY A 175 13.23 21.65 0.70
N ALA A 176 12.69 22.36 1.70
CA ALA A 176 11.62 21.87 2.59
C ALA A 176 10.19 22.08 2.06
N THR A 177 9.95 21.92 0.75
CA THR A 177 8.56 21.80 0.30
C THR A 177 7.99 20.48 0.79
N ARG A 178 6.90 20.59 1.56
CA ARG A 178 6.08 19.53 2.15
C ARG A 178 5.37 18.63 1.12
N MET A 179 6.02 18.26 0.02
CA MET A 179 5.54 17.11 -0.74
C MET A 179 5.65 15.91 0.20
N LEU A 180 4.58 15.11 0.28
CA LEU A 180 4.51 13.87 1.03
C LEU A 180 5.60 12.93 0.50
N MET A 181 6.80 13.09 1.07
CA MET A 181 7.96 12.33 0.69
C MET A 181 7.68 10.87 1.06
N PRO A 182 7.99 9.92 0.15
CA PRO A 182 7.97 8.50 0.50
C PRO A 182 8.92 8.31 1.69
N SER A 183 8.37 8.03 2.86
CA SER A 183 9.13 7.67 4.03
C SER A 183 8.84 6.21 4.36
N ALA A 184 9.82 5.52 4.93
CA ALA A 184 9.64 4.15 5.34
C ALA A 184 8.49 4.03 6.37
N SER A 185 8.36 5.00 7.29
CA SER A 185 7.27 4.99 8.28
C SER A 185 5.90 5.12 7.63
N PHE A 186 5.76 5.98 6.62
CA PHE A 186 4.50 6.15 5.90
C PHE A 186 4.14 4.90 5.07
N LEU A 187 5.09 4.37 4.32
CA LEU A 187 4.89 3.15 3.52
C LEU A 187 4.61 1.91 4.40
N LYS A 188 5.12 1.88 5.63
CA LYS A 188 4.88 0.80 6.60
C LYS A 188 3.60 0.96 7.40
N GLY A 189 3.09 2.17 7.58
CA GLY A 189 1.99 2.47 8.50
C GLY A 189 0.66 1.81 8.13
N THR A 190 0.51 1.39 6.88
CA THR A 190 -0.69 0.71 6.34
C THR A 190 -0.53 -0.81 6.23
N ILE A 191 0.66 -1.34 6.52
CA ILE A 191 0.91 -2.78 6.46
C ILE A 191 0.25 -3.43 7.67
N ARG A 192 -0.64 -4.39 7.42
CA ARG A 192 -1.22 -5.24 8.47
C ARG A 192 -0.14 -6.16 9.03
N ARG A 193 0.14 -6.09 10.33
CA ARG A 193 1.17 -6.91 11.01
C ARG A 193 0.59 -7.73 12.15
N GLU A 194 -0.73 -7.73 12.26
CA GLU A 194 -1.44 -8.42 13.29
C GLU A 194 -1.20 -9.93 13.16
N PRO A 195 -1.07 -10.65 14.29
CA PRO A 195 -0.99 -12.09 14.26
C PRO A 195 -2.29 -12.68 13.69
N PRO A 196 -2.26 -13.92 13.19
CA PRO A 196 -3.45 -14.64 12.75
C PRO A 196 -4.53 -14.65 13.83
N ILE A 197 -5.78 -14.40 13.43
CA ILE A 197 -6.91 -14.34 14.35
C ILE A 197 -7.53 -15.73 14.42
N LEU A 198 -7.62 -16.30 15.61
CA LEU A 198 -8.29 -17.58 15.81
C LEU A 198 -9.77 -17.50 15.41
N GLN A 199 -10.28 -18.57 14.81
CA GLN A 199 -11.71 -18.74 14.59
C GLN A 199 -12.44 -18.65 15.96
N PRO A 200 -13.55 -17.91 16.09
CA PRO A 200 -14.23 -17.76 17.37
C PRO A 200 -14.80 -19.07 17.95
N GLY A 201 -15.16 -20.00 17.07
CA GLY A 201 -15.75 -21.29 17.39
C GLY A 201 -14.90 -22.46 16.87
N ARG A 202 -15.23 -23.67 17.34
CA ARG A 202 -14.61 -24.90 16.83
C ARG A 202 -15.20 -25.29 15.47
N PRO A 203 -14.48 -26.01 14.61
CA PRO A 203 -15.08 -26.66 13.45
C PRO A 203 -16.25 -27.58 13.87
N SER A 204 -17.31 -27.63 13.06
CA SER A 204 -18.42 -28.56 13.33
C SER A 204 -17.94 -30.00 13.09
N PRO A 205 -18.14 -30.95 14.02
CA PRO A 205 -17.75 -32.34 13.81
C PRO A 205 -18.65 -33.07 12.81
N SER A 206 -19.84 -32.53 12.51
CA SER A 206 -20.86 -33.20 11.71
C SER A 206 -21.02 -32.56 10.32
N PRO A 207 -20.91 -33.34 9.23
CA PRO A 207 -21.16 -32.83 7.89
C PRO A 207 -22.61 -32.32 7.76
N TRP A 208 -22.79 -31.26 6.97
CA TRP A 208 -24.09 -30.69 6.68
C TRP A 208 -24.69 -31.38 5.46
N VAL A 209 -25.44 -32.46 5.70
CA VAL A 209 -26.12 -33.21 4.63
C VAL A 209 -27.36 -32.47 4.17
N LEU A 210 -27.57 -32.38 2.85
CA LEU A 210 -28.62 -31.57 2.22
C LEU A 210 -30.03 -31.85 2.76
N ASP A 211 -30.35 -33.11 3.05
CA ASP A 211 -31.67 -33.55 3.55
C ASP A 211 -32.02 -32.98 4.93
N SER A 212 -31.02 -32.58 5.71
CA SER A 212 -31.23 -31.96 7.02
C SER A 212 -31.40 -30.44 6.94
N LEU A 213 -31.23 -29.85 5.75
CA LEU A 213 -31.18 -28.40 5.56
C LEU A 213 -32.58 -27.85 5.29
N GLN A 214 -33.00 -26.91 6.12
CA GLN A 214 -34.19 -26.13 5.84
C GLN A 214 -33.79 -24.88 5.07
N ILE A 215 -34.59 -24.52 4.06
CA ILE A 215 -34.51 -23.18 3.46
C ILE A 215 -34.85 -22.21 4.59
N GLY A 216 -33.88 -21.36 4.95
CA GLY A 216 -34.07 -20.41 6.03
C GLY A 216 -35.30 -19.55 5.75
N ARG A 217 -36.23 -19.47 6.71
CA ARG A 217 -37.29 -18.47 6.68
C ARG A 217 -36.66 -17.13 7.06
N ASP A 218 -35.89 -16.58 6.13
CA ASP A 218 -35.29 -15.28 6.35
C ASP A 218 -36.36 -14.21 6.23
N SER A 219 -36.51 -13.43 7.31
CA SER A 219 -37.09 -12.12 7.15
C SER A 219 -36.20 -11.31 6.20
N SER A 220 -36.78 -10.40 5.43
CA SER A 220 -35.98 -9.52 4.54
C SER A 220 -34.89 -8.76 5.31
N LYS A 221 -35.10 -8.49 6.61
CA LYS A 221 -34.12 -7.88 7.51
C LYS A 221 -32.90 -8.78 7.74
N ASP A 222 -33.11 -10.08 8.02
CA ASP A 222 -32.01 -11.01 8.29
C ASP A 222 -31.13 -11.22 7.06
N ALA A 223 -31.76 -11.37 5.88
CA ALA A 223 -31.02 -11.52 4.62
C ALA A 223 -30.15 -10.29 4.31
N TYR A 224 -30.65 -9.08 4.60
CA TYR A 224 -29.89 -7.84 4.41
C TYR A 224 -28.70 -7.74 5.37
N ASP A 225 -28.89 -8.07 6.65
CA ASP A 225 -27.80 -8.04 7.65
C ASP A 225 -26.70 -9.05 7.31
N LEU A 226 -27.08 -10.26 6.92
CA LEU A 226 -26.13 -11.29 6.45
C LEU A 226 -25.33 -10.83 5.23
N LEU A 227 -25.99 -10.21 4.25
CA LEU A 227 -25.32 -9.66 3.07
C LEU A 227 -24.36 -8.53 3.44
N SER A 228 -24.78 -7.60 4.29
CA SER A 228 -23.93 -6.48 4.72
C SER A 228 -22.67 -6.98 5.43
N ARG A 229 -22.77 -8.04 6.25
CA ARG A 229 -21.61 -8.67 6.92
C ARG A 229 -20.67 -9.35 5.96
N HIS A 230 -21.25 -10.05 4.99
CA HIS A 230 -20.47 -10.70 3.95
C HIS A 230 -19.66 -9.67 3.17
N GLN A 231 -20.32 -8.58 2.71
CA GLN A 231 -19.66 -7.47 2.02
C GLN A 231 -18.55 -6.83 2.88
N ALA A 232 -18.81 -6.61 4.17
CA ALA A 232 -17.79 -6.10 5.09
C ALA A 232 -16.58 -7.04 5.22
N SER A 233 -16.82 -8.36 5.24
CA SER A 233 -15.76 -9.38 5.26
C SER A 233 -14.97 -9.38 3.95
N VAL A 234 -15.62 -9.22 2.80
CA VAL A 234 -14.94 -9.13 1.50
C VAL A 234 -14.08 -7.87 1.42
N VAL A 235 -14.62 -6.71 1.82
CA VAL A 235 -13.87 -5.45 1.87
C VAL A 235 -12.65 -5.57 2.78
N ASP A 236 -12.80 -6.14 3.97
CA ASP A 236 -11.69 -6.37 4.88
C ASP A 236 -10.67 -7.37 4.32
N PHE A 237 -11.12 -8.49 3.74
CA PHE A 237 -10.23 -9.50 3.16
C PHE A 237 -9.40 -8.96 2.01
N VAL A 238 -10.07 -8.32 1.06
CA VAL A 238 -9.44 -7.79 -0.15
C VAL A 238 -8.50 -6.65 0.23
N ASN A 239 -9.00 -5.68 0.99
CA ASN A 239 -8.30 -4.47 1.42
C ASN A 239 -7.49 -3.79 0.31
N ALA A 240 -8.20 -3.09 -0.59
CA ALA A 240 -7.61 -2.43 -1.77
C ALA A 240 -6.44 -1.49 -1.41
N ASP A 241 -6.46 -0.88 -0.22
CA ASP A 241 -5.44 -0.02 0.37
C ASP A 241 -4.05 -0.68 0.39
N ASN A 242 -4.04 -2.01 0.46
CA ASN A 242 -2.83 -2.80 0.60
C ASN A 242 -2.41 -3.51 -0.70
N PHE A 243 -3.05 -3.20 -1.83
CA PHE A 243 -2.59 -3.67 -3.15
C PHE A 243 -1.23 -3.09 -3.54
N GLY A 244 -0.86 -1.95 -2.95
CA GLY A 244 0.38 -1.25 -3.27
C GLY A 244 0.30 -0.54 -4.62
N PHE A 245 1.42 -0.48 -5.34
CA PHE A 245 1.46 0.08 -6.68
C PHE A 245 1.55 -1.03 -7.73
N ILE A 246 0.48 -1.19 -8.48
CA ILE A 246 0.39 -2.13 -9.60
C ILE A 246 0.76 -1.39 -10.88
N LYS A 247 1.91 -1.72 -11.47
CA LYS A 247 2.27 -1.27 -12.82
C LYS A 247 1.69 -2.20 -13.87
N ASP A 248 1.86 -3.49 -13.62
CA ASP A 248 1.30 -4.62 -14.34
C ASP A 248 1.44 -5.88 -13.45
N ARG A 249 0.92 -7.01 -13.91
CA ARG A 249 0.92 -8.28 -13.15
C ARG A 249 2.33 -8.81 -12.84
N LEU A 250 3.34 -8.45 -13.64
CA LEU A 250 4.74 -8.84 -13.39
C LEU A 250 5.45 -7.89 -12.41
N ARG A 251 4.89 -6.70 -12.18
CA ARG A 251 5.53 -5.60 -11.45
C ARG A 251 4.53 -4.94 -10.51
N VAL A 252 4.38 -5.54 -9.33
CA VAL A 252 3.61 -4.96 -8.22
C VAL A 252 4.56 -4.64 -7.08
N ALA A 253 4.54 -3.39 -6.60
CA ALA A 253 5.38 -2.95 -5.48
C ALA A 253 4.53 -2.78 -4.21
N GLY A 254 5.02 -3.28 -3.08
CA GLY A 254 4.39 -3.09 -1.78
C GLY A 254 3.02 -3.75 -1.61
N PHE A 255 2.71 -4.78 -2.40
CA PHE A 255 1.53 -5.63 -2.26
C PHE A 255 1.54 -6.35 -0.91
N GLN A 256 0.38 -6.44 -0.28
CA GLN A 256 0.12 -7.32 0.85
C GLN A 256 -0.94 -8.35 0.47
N GLU A 257 -0.75 -9.57 0.95
CA GLU A 257 -1.67 -10.68 0.70
C GLU A 257 -3.02 -10.45 1.39
N HIS A 258 -4.09 -10.93 0.74
CA HIS A 258 -5.45 -10.79 1.26
C HIS A 258 -5.60 -11.52 2.60
N GLN A 259 -6.27 -10.89 3.54
CA GLN A 259 -6.49 -11.45 4.87
C GLN A 259 -7.65 -10.76 5.58
N ILE A 260 -8.41 -11.51 6.36
CA ILE A 260 -9.33 -10.94 7.34
C ILE A 260 -8.51 -10.40 8.51
N SER A 261 -8.66 -9.10 8.81
CA SER A 261 -7.93 -8.41 9.87
C SER A 261 -8.73 -8.21 11.14
N GLN A 262 -10.05 -8.44 11.09
CA GLN A 262 -10.93 -8.32 12.25
C GLN A 262 -12.01 -9.39 12.22
N THR A 263 -12.37 -9.92 13.39
CA THR A 263 -13.53 -10.82 13.49
C THR A 263 -14.80 -10.07 13.09
N PRO A 264 -15.59 -10.58 12.13
CA PRO A 264 -16.87 -9.97 11.75
C PRO A 264 -17.76 -9.72 12.98
N THR A 265 -18.30 -8.50 13.08
CA THR A 265 -19.14 -8.09 14.22
C THR A 265 -20.38 -9.00 14.34
N PRO A 266 -20.75 -9.46 15.55
CA PRO A 266 -21.97 -10.27 15.74
C PRO A 266 -23.24 -9.49 15.37
N SER A 267 -24.34 -10.20 15.07
CA SER A 267 -25.66 -9.58 14.84
C SER A 267 -26.45 -9.66 16.12
N GLU A 268 -27.62 -9.03 16.12
CA GLU A 268 -28.59 -9.20 17.20
C GLU A 268 -28.95 -10.67 17.49
N ARG A 269 -28.80 -11.55 16.49
CA ARG A 269 -29.26 -12.95 16.53
C ARG A 269 -28.17 -13.99 16.29
N TRP A 270 -27.18 -13.70 15.48
CA TRP A 270 -26.19 -14.66 14.97
C TRP A 270 -24.77 -14.25 15.34
N THR A 271 -24.06 -15.20 15.96
CA THR A 271 -22.63 -15.10 16.28
C THR A 271 -21.82 -15.99 15.37
N LEU A 272 -20.72 -15.45 14.86
CA LEU A 272 -19.78 -16.18 14.00
C LEU A 272 -19.08 -17.29 14.80
N GLN A 273 -19.09 -18.50 14.27
CA GLN A 273 -18.32 -19.63 14.78
C GLN A 273 -17.10 -19.90 13.91
N THR A 274 -17.29 -20.08 12.60
CA THR A 274 -16.19 -20.29 11.65
C THR A 274 -16.42 -19.52 10.37
N LEU A 275 -15.32 -19.12 9.72
CA LEU A 275 -15.29 -18.47 8.41
C LEU A 275 -14.16 -19.10 7.60
N ASP A 276 -14.53 -19.98 6.68
CA ASP A 276 -13.58 -20.69 5.81
C ASP A 276 -13.54 -20.06 4.41
N LEU A 277 -12.39 -20.12 3.75
CA LEU A 277 -12.25 -19.69 2.35
C LEU A 277 -12.45 -20.88 1.41
N ILE A 278 -13.30 -20.69 0.41
CA ILE A 278 -13.45 -21.61 -0.72
C ILE A 278 -12.57 -21.12 -1.87
N GLY A 279 -11.55 -21.91 -2.20
CA GLY A 279 -10.66 -21.67 -3.32
C GLY A 279 -11.28 -22.17 -4.62
N ILE A 280 -11.55 -21.24 -5.54
CA ILE A 280 -12.07 -21.54 -6.87
C ILE A 280 -10.99 -21.25 -7.92
N ALA A 281 -10.41 -20.05 -7.88
CA ALA A 281 -9.46 -19.63 -8.91
C ALA A 281 -8.18 -20.49 -8.94
N LEU A 282 -7.65 -20.88 -7.77
CA LEU A 282 -6.31 -21.48 -7.63
C LEU A 282 -6.26 -23.00 -7.79
N HIS A 283 -7.40 -23.67 -7.99
CA HIS A 283 -7.48 -25.12 -8.03
C HIS A 283 -8.27 -25.56 -9.26
N GLU A 284 -7.94 -26.72 -9.81
CA GLU A 284 -8.70 -27.31 -10.93
C GLU A 284 -10.14 -27.65 -10.50
N GLU A 285 -10.29 -28.13 -9.28
CA GLU A 285 -11.59 -28.36 -8.63
C GLU A 285 -11.73 -27.42 -7.42
N PRO A 286 -12.94 -26.88 -7.15
CA PRO A 286 -13.17 -26.07 -5.96
C PRO A 286 -12.86 -26.81 -4.66
N VAL A 287 -12.11 -26.17 -3.75
CA VAL A 287 -11.73 -26.73 -2.45
C VAL A 287 -12.03 -25.77 -1.31
N ALA A 288 -12.24 -26.31 -0.11
CA ALA A 288 -12.31 -25.52 1.11
C ALA A 288 -10.96 -25.58 1.83
N TYR A 289 -10.41 -24.42 2.18
CA TYR A 289 -9.24 -24.34 3.04
C TYR A 289 -9.62 -24.62 4.49
N VAL A 290 -8.86 -25.48 5.16
CA VAL A 290 -9.08 -25.84 6.57
C VAL A 290 -8.03 -25.13 7.42
N SER A 291 -8.47 -24.23 8.31
CA SER A 291 -7.60 -23.46 9.19
C SER A 291 -8.22 -23.26 10.57
N GLU A 292 -7.37 -23.16 11.60
CA GLU A 292 -7.77 -22.74 12.95
C GLU A 292 -7.90 -21.20 13.05
N TYR A 293 -7.46 -20.48 12.03
CA TYR A 293 -7.46 -19.02 11.94
C TYR A 293 -8.44 -18.53 10.87
N LEU A 294 -8.83 -17.26 10.96
CA LEU A 294 -9.54 -16.56 9.90
C LEU A 294 -8.69 -16.52 8.62
N PRO A 295 -9.28 -16.46 7.42
CA PRO A 295 -8.56 -16.58 6.15
C PRO A 295 -7.44 -15.55 5.98
N ARG A 296 -6.25 -16.05 5.63
CA ARG A 296 -5.07 -15.25 5.25
C ARG A 296 -4.28 -15.95 4.15
N MET A 297 -4.06 -15.27 3.02
CA MET A 297 -3.46 -15.91 1.84
C MET A 297 -1.97 -16.26 1.99
N ASP A 298 -1.27 -15.66 2.96
CA ASP A 298 0.11 -16.04 3.32
C ASP A 298 0.19 -17.45 3.91
N GLU A 299 -0.79 -17.80 4.73
CA GLU A 299 -0.87 -19.11 5.40
C GLU A 299 -1.59 -20.16 4.55
N LEU A 300 -2.63 -19.75 3.83
CA LEU A 300 -3.52 -20.67 3.12
C LEU A 300 -2.82 -21.43 1.98
N ARG A 301 -1.71 -20.93 1.43
CA ARG A 301 -0.92 -21.67 0.42
C ARG A 301 -0.42 -23.02 0.92
N ALA A 302 -0.11 -23.12 2.22
CA ALA A 302 0.39 -24.34 2.86
C ALA A 302 -0.68 -25.02 3.73
N ALA A 303 -1.86 -24.41 3.87
CA ALA A 303 -2.94 -24.96 4.66
C ALA A 303 -3.51 -26.23 4.00
N PRO A 304 -3.93 -27.23 4.79
CA PRO A 304 -4.64 -28.38 4.25
C PRO A 304 -5.95 -27.93 3.58
N THR A 305 -6.27 -28.58 2.48
CA THR A 305 -7.54 -28.40 1.77
C THR A 305 -8.40 -29.65 1.93
N ARG A 306 -9.71 -29.48 1.79
CA ARG A 306 -10.69 -30.56 1.67
C ARG A 306 -11.61 -30.32 0.48
N THR A 307 -12.26 -31.38 0.02
CA THR A 307 -13.37 -31.27 -0.92
C THR A 307 -14.53 -30.49 -0.29
N LEU A 308 -15.35 -29.86 -1.13
CA LEU A 308 -16.57 -29.22 -0.70
C LEU A 308 -17.54 -30.24 -0.10
N ASP A 309 -18.28 -29.84 0.93
CA ASP A 309 -19.43 -30.61 1.42
C ASP A 309 -20.70 -30.32 0.61
N ASP A 310 -21.79 -31.06 0.89
CA ASP A 310 -23.06 -30.93 0.15
C ASP A 310 -23.62 -29.50 0.17
N PHE A 311 -23.47 -28.80 1.30
CA PHE A 311 -23.92 -27.41 1.44
C PHE A 311 -23.09 -26.47 0.56
N GLU A 312 -21.76 -26.60 0.61
CA GLU A 312 -20.82 -25.77 -0.14
C GLU A 312 -20.94 -26.00 -1.64
N ALA A 313 -21.09 -27.26 -2.08
CA ALA A 313 -21.27 -27.60 -3.49
C ALA A 313 -22.58 -27.03 -4.05
N ALA A 314 -23.70 -27.19 -3.32
CA ALA A 314 -24.99 -26.64 -3.71
C ALA A 314 -25.00 -25.09 -3.70
N GLY A 315 -24.34 -24.50 -2.71
CA GLY A 315 -24.16 -23.06 -2.60
C GLY A 315 -23.32 -22.51 -3.75
N LEU A 316 -22.19 -23.14 -4.06
CA LEU A 316 -21.31 -22.72 -5.13
C LEU A 316 -22.01 -22.70 -6.48
N ALA A 317 -22.77 -23.75 -6.81
CA ALA A 317 -23.58 -23.78 -8.03
C ALA A 317 -24.60 -22.62 -8.09
N THR A 318 -25.07 -22.14 -6.94
CA THR A 318 -25.96 -20.97 -6.84
C THR A 318 -25.20 -19.66 -7.07
N LEU A 319 -24.02 -19.51 -6.47
CA LEU A 319 -23.16 -18.34 -6.69
C LEU A 319 -22.65 -18.25 -8.14
N GLU A 320 -22.36 -19.38 -8.79
CA GLU A 320 -21.97 -19.42 -10.21
C GLU A 320 -23.07 -18.91 -11.16
N ARG A 321 -24.34 -18.97 -10.74
CA ARG A 321 -25.48 -18.38 -11.48
C ARG A 321 -25.67 -16.89 -11.24
N GLY A 322 -24.77 -16.26 -10.50
CA GLY A 322 -24.80 -14.82 -10.24
C GLY A 322 -25.49 -14.42 -8.94
N GLU A 323 -25.89 -15.35 -8.08
CA GLU A 323 -26.37 -15.02 -6.73
C GLU A 323 -25.21 -14.60 -5.81
N GLU A 324 -25.52 -13.80 -4.79
CA GLU A 324 -24.51 -13.31 -3.83
C GLU A 324 -24.37 -14.18 -2.59
N LEU A 325 -25.47 -14.78 -2.14
CA LEU A 325 -25.51 -15.58 -0.91
C LEU A 325 -26.33 -16.85 -1.10
N PHE A 326 -25.92 -17.89 -0.39
CA PHE A 326 -26.68 -19.12 -0.19
C PHE A 326 -26.76 -19.44 1.30
N VAL A 327 -27.97 -19.44 1.87
CA VAL A 327 -28.20 -19.57 3.33
C VAL A 327 -29.06 -20.80 3.63
N ARG A 328 -28.69 -21.58 4.65
CA ARG A 328 -29.46 -22.72 5.16
C ARG A 328 -29.42 -22.79 6.68
N ASP A 329 -30.50 -23.26 7.27
CA ASP A 329 -30.67 -23.39 8.72
C ASP A 329 -30.72 -24.86 9.15
N ARG A 330 -30.17 -25.15 10.33
CA ARG A 330 -30.25 -26.44 11.03
C ARG A 330 -30.36 -26.21 12.55
N GLY A 331 -31.60 -26.13 13.05
CA GLY A 331 -31.85 -25.86 14.47
C GLY A 331 -31.40 -24.45 14.87
N GLU A 332 -30.47 -24.35 15.82
CA GLU A 332 -29.86 -23.09 16.28
C GLU A 332 -28.60 -22.72 15.48
N GLU A 333 -28.23 -23.50 14.47
CA GLU A 333 -27.10 -23.21 13.59
C GLU A 333 -27.60 -22.68 12.23
N ARG A 334 -26.82 -21.78 11.65
CA ARG A 334 -27.01 -21.26 10.30
C ARG A 334 -25.70 -21.38 9.53
N ARG A 335 -25.77 -21.82 8.29
CA ARG A 335 -24.65 -21.73 7.35
C ARG A 335 -24.98 -20.79 6.21
N MET A 336 -23.96 -20.05 5.80
CA MET A 336 -24.03 -19.11 4.69
C MET A 336 -22.81 -19.32 3.81
N LEU A 337 -22.99 -19.34 2.50
CA LEU A 337 -21.92 -19.25 1.52
C LEU A 337 -22.07 -17.93 0.76
N GLY A 338 -21.03 -17.09 0.75
CA GLY A 338 -21.08 -15.78 0.10
C GLY A 338 -19.99 -15.62 -0.97
N ALA A 339 -20.35 -15.03 -2.11
CA ALA A 339 -19.48 -14.87 -3.27
C ALA A 339 -18.37 -13.82 -3.08
N ILE A 340 -17.13 -14.18 -3.42
CA ILE A 340 -16.07 -13.19 -3.64
C ILE A 340 -15.98 -12.95 -5.14
N ARG A 341 -16.54 -11.83 -5.60
CA ARG A 341 -16.53 -11.45 -7.03
C ARG A 341 -15.42 -10.48 -7.38
N ALA A 342 -14.95 -10.57 -8.62
CA ALA A 342 -14.00 -9.63 -9.19
C ALA A 342 -14.62 -8.24 -9.33
N ALA A 343 -14.22 -7.33 -8.44
CA ALA A 343 -14.49 -5.89 -8.56
C ALA A 343 -13.51 -5.24 -9.55
N ARG A 344 -13.81 -4.02 -10.03
CA ARG A 344 -12.90 -3.23 -10.90
C ARG A 344 -11.47 -3.18 -10.37
N GLN A 345 -11.29 -3.04 -9.06
CA GLN A 345 -9.97 -2.98 -8.41
C GLN A 345 -9.20 -4.30 -8.51
N CYS A 346 -9.89 -5.44 -8.58
CA CYS A 346 -9.28 -6.78 -8.65
C CYS A 346 -8.70 -7.09 -10.03
N LEU A 347 -9.24 -6.48 -11.09
CA LEU A 347 -8.94 -6.82 -12.49
C LEU A 347 -7.47 -6.56 -12.85
N ALA A 348 -6.84 -5.58 -12.21
CA ALA A 348 -5.44 -5.23 -12.46
C ALA A 348 -4.46 -6.37 -12.17
N CYS A 349 -4.81 -7.27 -11.24
CA CYS A 349 -3.99 -8.43 -10.87
C CYS A 349 -4.56 -9.75 -11.41
N HIS A 350 -5.87 -9.93 -11.31
CA HIS A 350 -6.51 -11.21 -11.62
C HIS A 350 -6.71 -11.45 -13.12
N GLY A 351 -6.90 -10.39 -13.93
CA GLY A 351 -7.10 -10.51 -15.38
C GLY A 351 -8.44 -11.12 -15.80
N ASP A 352 -9.34 -11.36 -14.83
CA ASP A 352 -10.71 -11.83 -15.02
C ASP A 352 -11.65 -10.68 -15.47
N GLU A 353 -12.91 -10.99 -15.78
CA GLU A 353 -13.94 -9.99 -16.05
C GLU A 353 -14.61 -9.49 -14.77
N ARG A 354 -15.15 -8.27 -14.80
CA ARG A 354 -15.90 -7.72 -13.67
C ARG A 354 -17.10 -8.62 -13.37
N GLY A 355 -17.18 -9.10 -12.13
CA GLY A 355 -18.26 -9.97 -11.66
C GLY A 355 -17.90 -11.44 -11.56
N ASP A 356 -16.75 -11.84 -12.12
CA ASP A 356 -16.27 -13.22 -12.09
C ASP A 356 -16.14 -13.74 -10.65
N LEU A 357 -16.51 -14.99 -10.43
CA LEU A 357 -16.46 -15.61 -9.11
C LEU A 357 -15.04 -16.10 -8.79
N LEU A 358 -14.30 -15.32 -7.99
CA LEU A 358 -12.91 -15.59 -7.61
C LEU A 358 -12.79 -16.62 -6.48
N GLY A 359 -13.79 -16.67 -5.61
CA GLY A 359 -13.83 -17.51 -4.42
C GLY A 359 -15.17 -17.38 -3.70
N ALA A 360 -15.26 -17.97 -2.51
CA ALA A 360 -16.39 -17.74 -1.61
C ALA A 360 -15.98 -17.84 -0.14
N PHE A 361 -16.76 -17.24 0.75
CA PHE A 361 -16.65 -17.47 2.20
C PHE A 361 -17.74 -18.41 2.68
N SER A 362 -17.36 -19.46 3.41
CA SER A 362 -18.25 -20.42 4.07
C SER A 362 -18.33 -20.07 5.55
N TYR A 363 -19.49 -19.56 5.97
CA TYR A 363 -19.76 -19.12 7.32
C TYR A 363 -20.52 -20.20 8.08
N ARG A 364 -20.13 -20.43 9.34
CA ARG A 364 -20.97 -21.10 10.34
C ARG A 364 -21.33 -20.10 11.42
N LEU A 365 -22.62 -19.98 11.66
CA LEU A 365 -23.22 -19.06 12.62
C LEU A 365 -24.05 -19.85 13.62
N THR A 366 -24.10 -19.39 14.86
CA THR A 366 -25.01 -19.92 15.89
C THR A 366 -25.91 -18.82 16.40
N GLN A 367 -27.15 -19.17 16.73
CA GLN A 367 -28.07 -18.23 17.32
C GLN A 367 -27.62 -17.89 18.76
N ASP A 368 -27.55 -16.61 19.08
CA ASP A 368 -27.31 -16.18 20.46
C ASP A 368 -28.50 -16.58 21.33
N ARG A 369 -28.24 -17.39 22.35
CA ARG A 369 -29.18 -17.65 23.42
C ARG A 369 -29.17 -16.45 24.36
N LYS A 370 -30.04 -15.48 24.09
CA LYS A 370 -30.31 -14.39 25.03
C LYS A 370 -31.01 -14.88 26.29
#